data_AF-A0AAJ5CAV7-F1
#
_entry.id   AF-A0AAJ5CAV7-F1
#
_cell.length_a   1.000
_cell.length_b   1.000
_cell.length_c   1.000
_cell.angle_alpha   90.00
_cell.angle_beta   90.00
_cell.angle_gamma   90.00
#
_symmetry.space_group_name_H-M   'P 1'
#
loop_
_entity.id
_entity.type
_entity.pdbx_description
1 polymer ?
#
loop_
_entity_poly.entity_id
_entity_poly.type
_entity_poly.pdbx_seq_one_letter_code
_entity_poly.pdbx_strand_id
1 'polypeptide(L)' 'MNWHKSTYSTGQNNCVEVADDVRVMVRDTKDHSAGMVTVSPSAWSEFIEHIA' A
#
# COMPACT_ATOMS: atom_id res chain seq x y z
N MET A 1 11.98 5.05 -3.75
CA MET A 1 10.63 4.53 -4.06
C MET A 1 10.72 3.04 -4.35
N ASN A 2 10.56 2.22 -3.32
CA ASN A 2 10.65 0.77 -3.43
C ASN A 2 9.25 0.17 -3.45
N TRP A 3 8.64 0.09 -4.63
CA TRP A 3 7.33 -0.55 -4.81
C TRP A 3 7.45 -2.06 -4.75
N HIS A 4 6.58 -2.69 -3.99
CA HIS A 4 6.41 -4.13 -3.98
C HIS A 4 4.93 -4.50 -3.99
N LYS A 5 4.60 -5.55 -4.73
CA LYS A 5 3.25 -6.10 -4.77
C LYS A 5 3.00 -6.91 -3.48
N SER A 6 1.83 -6.75 -2.89
CA SER A 6 1.44 -7.52 -1.71
C SER A 6 1.41 -9.02 -2.02
N THR A 7 1.94 -9.83 -1.11
CA THR A 7 1.88 -11.31 -1.19
C THR A 7 0.47 -11.85 -1.05
N TYR A 8 -0.48 -11.06 -0.50
CA TYR A 8 -1.89 -11.39 -0.41
C TYR A 8 -2.67 -11.12 -1.71
N SER A 9 -2.04 -10.49 -2.69
CA SER A 9 -2.60 -10.30 -4.04
C SER A 9 -2.49 -11.57 -4.89
N THR A 10 -2.93 -12.70 -4.34
CA THR A 10 -2.95 -14.00 -5.01
C THR A 10 -4.15 -14.12 -5.95
N GLY A 11 -3.93 -14.59 -7.17
CA GLY A 11 -4.99 -14.77 -8.17
C GLY A 11 -5.38 -13.48 -8.88
N GLN A 12 -6.66 -13.37 -9.27
CA GLN A 12 -7.16 -12.23 -10.03
C GLN A 12 -7.83 -11.13 -9.18
N ASN A 13 -7.88 -11.24 -7.86
CA ASN A 13 -8.54 -10.26 -6.99
C ASN A 13 -7.56 -9.66 -5.95
N ASN A 14 -7.92 -8.53 -5.35
CA ASN A 14 -7.18 -7.87 -4.24
C ASN A 14 -5.75 -7.43 -4.59
N CYS A 15 -5.57 -6.78 -5.74
CA CYS A 15 -4.26 -6.39 -6.26
C CYS A 15 -3.80 -5.05 -5.69
N VAL A 16 -2.87 -5.08 -4.74
CA VAL A 16 -2.33 -3.89 -4.07
C VAL A 16 -0.82 -3.87 -4.18
N GLU A 17 -0.28 -2.70 -4.47
CA GLU A 17 1.15 -2.41 -4.31
C GLU A 17 1.36 -1.42 -3.18
N VAL A 18 2.45 -1.61 -2.46
CA VAL A 18 2.88 -0.73 -1.38
C VAL A 18 4.30 -0.27 -1.68
N ALA A 19 4.59 0.99 -1.37
CA ALA A 19 5.94 1.49 -1.29
C ALA A 19 6.17 2.12 0.07
N ASP A 20 7.26 1.69 0.70
CA ASP A 20 7.78 2.20 1.95
C ASP A 20 9.13 2.88 1.69
N ASP A 21 9.19 4.17 2.01
CA ASP A 21 10.37 5.04 1.91
C ASP A 21 10.15 6.20 2.89
N VAL A 22 10.45 7.45 2.50
CA VAL A 22 10.07 8.67 3.25
C VAL A 22 8.56 8.76 3.56
N ARG A 23 7.71 8.11 2.76
CA ARG A 23 6.26 8.00 2.95
C ARG A 23 5.80 6.58 2.65
N VAL A 24 4.66 6.20 3.23
CA VAL A 24 3.98 4.95 2.86
C VAL A 24 2.94 5.28 1.79
N MET A 25 2.99 4.56 0.69
CA MET A 25 2.12 4.76 -0.45
C MET A 25 1.45 3.45 -0.83
N VAL A 26 0.14 3.51 -1.09
CA VAL A 26 -0.68 2.33 -1.42
C VAL A 26 -1.48 2.63 -2.68
N ARG A 27 -1.47 1.71 -3.64
CA ARG A 27 -2.24 1.84 -4.88
C ARG A 27 -2.77 0.51 -5.38
N ASP A 28 -3.75 0.58 -6.27
CA ASP A 28 -4.24 -0.58 -7.02
C ASP A 28 -3.21 -0.98 -8.08
N THR A 29 -2.76 -2.24 -8.07
CA THR A 29 -1.78 -2.74 -9.06
C THR A 29 -2.32 -2.70 -10.50
N LYS A 30 -3.65 -2.76 -10.68
CA LYS A 30 -4.32 -2.87 -11.98
C LYS A 30 -4.76 -1.52 -12.53
N ASP A 31 -4.93 -0.53 -11.66
CA ASP A 31 -5.32 0.82 -12.06
C ASP A 31 -4.47 1.89 -11.36
N HIS A 32 -3.26 2.09 -11.87
CA HIS A 32 -2.40 3.18 -11.41
C HIS A 32 -2.97 4.57 -11.70
N SER A 33 -3.93 4.70 -12.62
CA SER A 33 -4.50 5.99 -13.02
C SER A 33 -5.53 6.51 -12.02
N ALA A 34 -6.13 5.61 -11.22
CA ALA A 34 -7.00 5.96 -10.11
C ALA A 34 -6.29 6.71 -8.96
N GLY A 35 -4.95 6.77 -8.99
CA GLY A 35 -4.14 7.47 -8.01
C GLY A 35 -3.65 6.55 -6.89
N MET A 36 -3.30 7.15 -5.76
CA MET A 36 -2.62 6.48 -4.66
C MET A 36 -2.91 7.17 -3.33
N VAL A 37 -3.06 6.37 -2.27
CA VAL A 37 -3.09 6.86 -0.90
C VAL A 37 -1.66 7.08 -0.44
N THR A 38 -1.38 8.23 0.18
CA THR A 38 -0.06 8.58 0.71
C THR A 38 -0.19 9.00 2.16
N VAL A 39 0.54 8.35 3.06
CA VAL A 39 0.51 8.60 4.50
C VAL A 39 1.92 8.72 5.07
N SER A 40 2.05 9.37 6.24
CA SER A 40 3.32 9.34 6.96
C SER A 40 3.58 7.95 7.54
N PRO A 41 4.86 7.57 7.75
CA PRO A 41 5.18 6.30 8.41
C PRO A 41 4.55 6.17 9.81
N SER A 42 4.49 7.25 10.58
CA SER A 42 3.89 7.25 11.92
C SER A 42 2.38 6.93 11.90
N ALA A 43 1.64 7.57 11.00
CA ALA A 43 0.20 7.33 10.87
C ALA A 43 -0.09 5.93 10.34
N TRP A 44 0.78 5.40 9.47
CA TRP A 44 0.68 4.02 9.02
C TRP A 44 0.89 3.03 10.17
N SER A 45 1.91 3.22 11.01
CA SER A 45 2.15 2.38 12.19
C SER A 45 0.97 2.41 13.17
N GLU A 46 0.47 3.59 13.52
CA GLU A 46 -0.71 3.73 14.40
C GLU A 46 -1.95 3.04 13.82
N PHE A 47 -2.18 3.17 12.50
CA PHE A 47 -3.28 2.49 11.83
C PHE A 47 -3.19 0.96 11.98
N ILE A 48 -2.00 0.38 11.72
CA ILE A 48 -1.78 -1.06 11.84
C ILE A 48 -1.99 -1.55 13.27
N GLU A 49 -1.50 -0.81 14.27
CA GLU A 49 -1.70 -1.15 15.69
C GLU A 49 -3.18 -1.15 16.09
N HIS A 50 -4.01 -0.31 15.46
CA HIS A 50 -5.43 -0.21 15.76
C HIS A 50 -6.30 -1.30 15.12
N ILE A 51 -5.79 -1.97 14.07
CA ILE A 51 -6.52 -3.01 13.33
C ILE A 51 -5.99 -4.43 13.57
N ALA A 52 -4.90 -4.58 14.33
CA ALA A 52 -4.35 -5.86 14.77
C ALA A 52 -5.17 -6.46 15.91
#